data_AF-A0A9X5APK0-F1
#
_entry.id   AF-A0A9X5APK0-F1
#
_cell.length_a   1.000
_cell.length_b   1.000
_cell.length_c   1.000
_cell.angle_alpha   90.00
_cell.angle_beta   90.00
_cell.angle_gamma   90.00
#
_symmetry.space_group_name_H-M   'P 1'
#
loop_
_entity.id
_entity.type
_entity.pdbx_description
1 polymer ?
#
loop_
_entity_poly.entity_id
_entity_poly.type
_entity_poly.pdbx_seq_one_letter_code
_entity_poly.pdbx_strand_id
1 'polypeptide(L)'
;MVTSFYKKDPIYELSHLILQSVGYKNCYQLVDKVLRYDLATPYFTTFFKDAKSISVCARSFDEKAVQQIRDRFDKAIVFVSVGRSVDLEEEIDVSHLNYQFIVTEGIQLSGDNVLYLPKEVENTQDYIKASEMVITKAGFGTVAETMLARKKCAVIGRETVAEDRATVHHLVERALAIQVEYSGGLDMEEIIGNLQTFKPRYETNPFTNDAAKIARLLVGHVLFELSSFGSLVPLDGDDFPFEVKRVFYLVDVKQGMTRGNHAYYKSEQVLICLHGSVKVRCNETVYALNDPKVGLYLAPEVWREAFDFSEGAVLLAVSSEPFCENDYRY
;
A
#
# COMPACT_ATOMS: atom_id res chain seq x y z
N MET A 1 -7.60 17.25 1.69
CA MET A 1 -7.99 16.58 2.94
C MET A 1 -8.26 17.69 3.96
N VAL A 2 -9.53 18.01 4.24
CA VAL A 2 -9.91 18.99 5.26
C VAL A 2 -11.08 18.43 6.06
N THR A 3 -10.92 18.44 7.37
CA THR A 3 -11.86 18.03 8.43
C THR A 3 -12.85 19.15 8.77
N SER A 4 -14.13 18.84 9.03
CA SER A 4 -15.04 19.72 9.77
C SER A 4 -15.88 18.94 10.80
N PHE A 5 -15.98 19.54 11.99
CA PHE A 5 -16.76 19.10 13.16
C PHE A 5 -18.28 19.15 12.92
N TYR A 6 -19.05 18.21 13.48
CA TYR A 6 -20.10 18.42 14.51
C TYR A 6 -20.92 17.14 14.76
N LYS A 7 -21.33 16.98 16.02
CA LYS A 7 -22.15 15.90 16.60
C LYS A 7 -23.59 15.88 16.05
N LYS A 8 -24.15 14.67 16.06
CA LYS A 8 -25.47 14.17 15.64
C LYS A 8 -25.51 13.73 14.18
N ASP A 9 -25.72 12.43 14.03
CA ASP A 9 -25.98 11.71 12.79
C ASP A 9 -26.90 12.52 11.85
N PRO A 10 -26.40 12.88 10.66
CA PRO A 10 -26.92 12.20 9.48
C PRO A 10 -25.78 11.82 8.53
N ILE A 11 -25.51 10.52 8.41
CA ILE A 11 -24.80 9.92 7.27
C ILE A 11 -25.37 10.40 5.90
N TYR A 12 -26.61 10.88 5.88
CA TYR A 12 -27.40 11.10 4.67
C TYR A 12 -27.44 12.54 4.12
N GLU A 13 -27.27 13.59 4.94
CA GLU A 13 -27.47 14.97 4.45
C GLU A 13 -26.17 15.74 4.16
N LEU A 14 -25.09 15.52 4.91
CA LEU A 14 -23.88 16.35 4.81
C LEU A 14 -23.00 16.06 3.58
N SER A 15 -22.91 14.80 3.15
CA SER A 15 -22.25 14.42 1.89
C SER A 15 -23.00 15.00 0.68
N HIS A 16 -24.33 15.05 0.77
CA HIS A 16 -25.20 15.67 -0.23
C HIS A 16 -25.06 17.20 -0.26
N LEU A 17 -24.92 17.86 0.89
CA LEU A 17 -24.79 19.33 1.01
C LEU A 17 -23.42 19.89 0.60
N ILE A 18 -22.32 19.23 0.96
CA ILE A 18 -20.96 19.66 0.57
C ILE A 18 -20.78 19.56 -0.95
N LEU A 19 -21.33 18.52 -1.57
CA LEU A 19 -21.22 18.25 -3.01
C LEU A 19 -22.28 18.97 -3.87
N GLN A 20 -23.30 19.59 -3.25
CA GLN A 20 -24.21 20.52 -3.91
C GLN A 20 -23.62 21.92 -4.10
N SER A 21 -22.50 22.24 -3.42
CA SER A 21 -21.76 23.44 -3.78
C SER A 21 -21.09 23.22 -5.14
N VAL A 22 -21.52 24.01 -6.13
CA VAL A 22 -21.09 23.95 -7.54
C VAL A 22 -19.56 23.94 -7.68
N GLY A 23 -18.84 24.54 -6.72
CA GLY A 23 -17.38 24.61 -6.70
C GLY A 23 -16.67 23.25 -6.63
N TYR A 24 -17.07 22.33 -5.75
CA TYR A 24 -16.37 21.04 -5.61
C TYR A 24 -16.65 20.08 -6.77
N LYS A 25 -17.86 20.10 -7.31
CA LYS A 25 -18.23 19.24 -8.45
C LYS A 25 -17.37 19.55 -9.68
N ASN A 26 -17.11 20.84 -9.94
CA ASN A 26 -16.25 21.26 -11.05
C ASN A 26 -14.79 20.81 -10.83
N CYS A 27 -14.29 20.85 -9.59
CA CYS A 27 -12.94 20.37 -9.29
C CYS A 27 -12.79 18.86 -9.55
N TYR A 28 -13.80 18.06 -9.16
CA TYR A 28 -13.78 16.62 -9.41
C TYR A 28 -13.90 16.22 -10.88
N GLN A 29 -14.46 17.09 -11.73
CA GLN A 29 -14.49 16.89 -13.18
C GLN A 29 -13.13 17.10 -13.85
N LEU A 30 -12.18 17.78 -13.20
CA LEU A 30 -10.83 18.00 -13.72
C LEU A 30 -9.87 16.85 -13.37
N VAL A 31 -10.35 15.80 -12.68
CA VAL A 31 -9.48 14.70 -12.24
C VAL A 31 -9.22 13.75 -13.42
N ASP A 32 -7.95 13.65 -13.82
CA ASP A 32 -7.52 12.76 -14.92
C ASP A 32 -7.48 11.29 -14.50
N LYS A 33 -7.19 11.01 -13.22
CA LYS A 33 -7.03 9.66 -12.68
C LYS A 33 -7.68 9.54 -11.32
N VAL A 34 -8.54 8.52 -11.18
CA VAL A 34 -9.24 8.22 -9.93
C VAL A 34 -8.87 6.82 -9.47
N LEU A 35 -8.37 6.71 -8.24
CA LEU A 35 -8.03 5.44 -7.60
C LEU A 35 -9.04 5.14 -6.50
N ARG A 36 -9.66 3.96 -6.55
CA ARG A 36 -10.62 3.49 -5.55
C ARG A 36 -10.00 2.35 -4.75
N TYR A 37 -9.69 2.61 -3.48
CA TYR A 37 -9.26 1.58 -2.54
C TYR A 37 -10.41 0.62 -2.19
N ASP A 38 -10.09 -0.62 -1.83
CA ASP A 38 -11.10 -1.65 -1.55
C ASP A 38 -11.95 -1.34 -0.31
N LEU A 39 -11.39 -0.62 0.66
CA LEU A 39 -12.08 -0.14 1.86
C LEU A 39 -12.67 1.28 1.69
N ALA A 40 -12.70 1.82 0.46
CA ALA A 40 -13.27 3.14 0.21
C ALA A 40 -14.79 3.18 0.43
N THR A 41 -15.32 4.37 0.71
CA THR A 41 -16.75 4.56 0.99
C THR A 41 -17.65 4.11 -0.18
N PRO A 42 -18.81 3.47 0.08
CA PRO A 42 -19.67 2.93 -0.97
C PRO A 42 -20.16 3.95 -2.00
N TYR A 43 -20.31 5.22 -1.63
CA TYR A 43 -20.80 6.30 -2.50
C TYR A 43 -19.79 6.77 -3.54
N PHE A 44 -18.53 6.31 -3.46
CA PHE A 44 -17.47 6.70 -4.39
C PHE A 44 -17.83 6.43 -5.85
N THR A 45 -18.48 5.29 -6.12
CA THR A 45 -18.85 4.86 -7.48
C THR A 45 -19.98 5.70 -8.09
N THR A 46 -20.75 6.43 -7.27
CA THR A 46 -21.77 7.36 -7.74
C THR A 46 -21.16 8.56 -8.47
N PHE A 47 -19.94 8.94 -8.09
CA PHE A 47 -19.25 10.14 -8.62
C PHE A 47 -18.20 9.82 -9.66
N PHE A 48 -17.50 8.68 -9.51
CA PHE A 48 -16.40 8.30 -10.39
C PHE A 48 -16.65 6.92 -10.99
N LYS A 49 -17.18 6.91 -12.22
CA LYS A 49 -17.49 5.67 -12.96
C LYS A 49 -16.24 4.95 -13.46
N ASP A 50 -15.20 5.71 -13.81
CA ASP A 50 -13.97 5.19 -14.44
C ASP A 50 -12.81 4.99 -13.45
N ALA A 51 -13.11 4.81 -12.16
CA ALA A 51 -12.11 4.65 -11.12
C ALA A 51 -11.36 3.32 -11.24
N LYS A 52 -10.03 3.36 -11.11
CA LYS A 52 -9.19 2.16 -11.07
C LYS A 52 -9.24 1.55 -9.67
N SER A 53 -9.64 0.28 -9.59
CA SER A 53 -9.66 -0.47 -8.33
C SER A 53 -8.25 -0.75 -7.84
N ILE A 54 -8.00 -0.40 -6.59
CA ILE A 54 -6.77 -0.59 -5.82
C ILE A 54 -7.15 -1.39 -4.57
N SER A 55 -6.34 -2.37 -4.16
CA SER A 55 -6.59 -3.09 -2.91
C SER A 55 -6.25 -2.19 -1.71
N VAL A 56 -5.00 -2.20 -1.24
CA VAL A 56 -4.48 -1.30 -0.20
C VAL A 56 -3.07 -0.83 -0.55
N CYS A 57 -2.59 0.21 0.13
CA CYS A 57 -1.22 0.71 0.00
C CYS A 57 -0.59 0.76 1.39
N ALA A 58 0.55 0.10 1.54
CA ALA A 58 1.30 0.07 2.79
C ALA A 58 2.80 -0.05 2.51
N ARG A 59 3.60 0.17 3.56
CA ARG A 59 5.04 -0.13 3.52
C ARG A 59 5.27 -1.63 3.44
N SER A 60 6.37 -2.03 2.80
CA SER A 60 6.82 -3.42 2.80
C SER A 60 7.28 -3.85 4.20
N PHE A 61 7.16 -5.14 4.49
CA PHE A 61 7.68 -5.74 5.71
C PHE A 61 9.13 -6.16 5.52
N ASP A 62 9.98 -5.90 6.52
CA ASP A 62 11.32 -6.49 6.59
C ASP A 62 11.24 -7.77 7.43
N GLU A 63 11.24 -8.93 6.77
CA GLU A 63 11.12 -10.23 7.44
C GLU A 63 12.25 -10.51 8.46
N LYS A 64 13.43 -9.92 8.29
CA LYS A 64 14.51 -10.05 9.28
C LYS A 64 14.18 -9.22 10.52
N ALA A 65 13.72 -7.99 10.34
CA ALA A 65 13.30 -7.13 11.45
C ALA A 65 12.11 -7.74 12.19
N VAL A 66 11.13 -8.28 11.46
CA VAL A 66 9.97 -9.00 12.02
C VAL A 66 10.43 -10.15 12.90
N GLN A 67 11.38 -10.97 12.44
CA GLN A 67 11.88 -12.10 13.24
C GLN A 67 12.63 -11.61 14.48
N GLN A 68 13.47 -10.58 14.36
CA GLN A 68 14.17 -9.97 15.49
C GLN A 68 13.20 -9.41 16.54
N ILE A 69 12.06 -8.84 16.13
CA ILE A 69 11.03 -8.36 17.06
C ILE A 69 10.41 -9.53 17.82
N ARG A 70 10.11 -10.65 17.16
CA ARG A 70 9.55 -11.84 17.82
C ARG A 70 10.52 -12.45 18.82
N ASP A 71 11.80 -12.57 18.45
CA ASP A 71 12.83 -13.19 19.29
C ASP A 71 13.13 -12.40 20.58
N ARG A 72 12.68 -11.14 20.67
CA ARG A 72 12.86 -10.29 21.87
C ARG A 72 11.90 -10.62 23.01
N PHE A 73 10.82 -11.35 22.77
CA PHE A 73 9.76 -11.54 23.76
C PHE A 73 9.33 -13.00 23.86
N ASP A 74 9.22 -13.50 25.09
CA ASP A 74 8.76 -14.87 25.36
C ASP A 74 7.22 -15.02 25.35
N LYS A 75 6.49 -13.88 25.35
CA LYS A 75 5.03 -13.83 25.35
C LYS A 75 4.52 -13.47 23.95
N ALA A 76 3.31 -13.93 23.62
CA ALA A 76 2.60 -13.47 22.44
C ALA A 76 2.42 -11.94 22.49
N ILE A 77 2.58 -11.29 21.36
CA ILE A 77 2.60 -9.84 21.20
C ILE A 77 1.20 -9.35 20.78
N VAL A 78 0.72 -8.33 21.48
CA VAL A 78 -0.44 -7.53 21.11
C VAL A 78 0.05 -6.14 20.72
N PHE A 79 -0.15 -5.78 19.45
CA PHE A 79 0.20 -4.44 18.97
C PHE A 79 -1.00 -3.51 19.13
N VAL A 80 -0.81 -2.36 19.78
CA VAL A 80 -1.87 -1.39 20.06
C VAL A 80 -1.50 -0.03 19.48
N SER A 81 -2.35 0.49 18.59
CA SER A 81 -2.12 1.79 17.93
C SER A 81 -3.42 2.54 17.68
N VAL A 82 -3.77 3.45 18.58
CA VAL A 82 -4.99 4.27 18.46
C VAL A 82 -4.70 5.68 17.97
N GLY A 83 -3.45 6.16 18.05
CA GLY A 83 -3.06 7.50 17.65
C GLY A 83 -3.65 8.60 18.55
N ARG A 84 -3.07 9.80 18.51
CA ARG A 84 -3.45 10.94 19.39
C ARG A 84 -4.90 11.41 19.24
N SER A 85 -5.58 11.08 18.14
CA SER A 85 -6.96 11.52 17.91
C SER A 85 -7.99 10.76 18.74
N VAL A 86 -7.58 9.77 19.52
CA VAL A 86 -8.45 8.99 20.40
C VAL A 86 -8.21 9.33 21.88
N ASP A 87 -7.26 10.24 22.20
CA ASP A 87 -6.82 10.65 23.56
C ASP A 87 -7.58 9.97 24.69
N LEU A 88 -7.15 8.75 25.00
CA LEU A 88 -7.68 7.96 26.09
C LEU A 88 -7.00 8.48 27.36
N GLU A 89 -7.73 9.27 28.15
CA GLU A 89 -7.21 9.86 29.38
C GLU A 89 -7.05 8.83 30.51
N GLU A 90 -7.73 7.69 30.42
CA GLU A 90 -7.70 6.63 31.43
C GLU A 90 -6.50 5.69 31.22
N GLU A 91 -5.73 5.50 32.28
CA GLU A 91 -4.68 4.48 32.35
C GLU A 91 -5.30 3.10 32.53
N ILE A 92 -4.91 2.14 31.70
CA ILE A 92 -5.41 0.77 31.71
C ILE A 92 -4.28 -0.17 32.12
N ASP A 93 -4.41 -0.79 33.30
CA ASP A 93 -3.46 -1.79 33.78
C ASP A 93 -3.67 -3.13 33.06
N VAL A 94 -2.65 -3.58 32.33
CA VAL A 94 -2.64 -4.85 31.59
C VAL A 94 -1.65 -5.85 32.15
N SER A 95 -1.09 -5.61 33.35
CA SER A 95 -0.10 -6.48 34.00
C SER A 95 -0.60 -7.90 34.26
N HIS A 96 -1.92 -8.05 34.48
CA HIS A 96 -2.59 -9.33 34.72
C HIS A 96 -2.74 -10.19 33.45
N LEU A 97 -2.59 -9.58 32.26
CA LEU A 97 -2.76 -10.26 30.98
C LEU A 97 -1.44 -10.89 30.52
N ASN A 98 -1.46 -12.17 30.14
CA ASN A 98 -0.25 -12.91 29.74
C ASN A 98 0.17 -12.63 28.28
N TYR A 99 0.40 -11.35 27.97
CA TYR A 99 0.80 -10.86 26.66
C TYR A 99 1.90 -9.81 26.79
N GLN A 100 2.71 -9.65 25.75
CA GLN A 100 3.56 -8.47 25.57
C GLN A 100 2.78 -7.42 24.78
N PHE A 101 2.52 -6.27 25.39
CA PHE A 101 1.90 -5.15 24.69
C PHE A 101 2.99 -4.27 24.06
N ILE A 102 2.84 -3.98 22.77
CA ILE A 102 3.66 -3.00 22.06
C ILE A 102 2.74 -1.87 21.61
N VAL A 103 3.04 -0.67 22.06
CA VAL A 103 2.08 0.44 22.06
C VAL A 103 2.67 1.66 21.36
N THR A 104 1.88 2.31 20.50
CA THR A 104 2.18 3.65 19.98
C THR A 104 1.40 4.72 20.75
N GLU A 105 1.68 5.99 20.50
CA GLU A 105 1.01 7.07 21.25
C GLU A 105 -0.52 7.09 21.08
N GLY A 106 -1.21 7.61 22.10
CA GLY A 106 -2.66 7.87 22.09
C GLY A 106 -3.47 6.96 23.02
N ILE A 107 -2.84 5.97 23.65
CA ILE A 107 -3.40 5.14 24.71
C ILE A 107 -2.40 5.03 25.87
N GLN A 108 -2.92 5.00 27.10
CA GLN A 108 -2.14 4.80 28.31
C GLN A 108 -2.37 3.39 28.84
N LEU A 109 -1.45 2.47 28.54
CA LEU A 109 -1.37 1.15 29.15
C LEU A 109 -0.25 1.10 30.20
N SER A 110 -0.47 0.38 31.30
CA SER A 110 0.56 0.15 32.31
C SER A 110 0.73 -1.32 32.68
N GLY A 111 1.91 -1.64 33.23
CA GLY A 111 2.35 -2.99 33.54
C GLY A 111 3.77 -3.26 33.00
N ASP A 112 4.47 -4.19 33.65
CA ASP A 112 5.84 -4.58 33.27
C ASP A 112 5.92 -5.27 31.89
N ASN A 113 4.76 -5.63 31.33
CA ASN A 113 4.57 -6.25 30.03
C ASN A 113 4.21 -5.24 28.93
N VAL A 114 4.40 -3.94 29.15
CA VAL A 114 4.11 -2.88 28.17
C VAL A 114 5.41 -2.27 27.64
N LEU A 115 5.54 -2.22 26.31
CA LEU A 115 6.62 -1.52 25.62
C LEU A 115 6.03 -0.38 24.77
N TYR A 116 6.37 0.86 25.11
CA TYR A 116 6.07 2.02 24.29
C TYR A 116 7.13 2.21 23.20
N LEU A 117 6.69 2.30 21.95
CA LEU A 117 7.59 2.62 20.85
C LEU A 117 7.88 4.12 20.82
N PRO A 118 9.16 4.53 20.71
CA PRO A 118 9.52 5.92 20.45
C PRO A 118 8.87 6.46 19.16
N LYS A 119 8.65 7.77 19.09
CA LYS A 119 8.06 8.44 17.91
C LYS A 119 8.90 8.28 16.65
N GLU A 120 10.20 8.11 16.85
CA GLU A 120 11.22 7.99 15.83
C GLU A 120 11.24 6.58 15.20
N VAL A 121 10.46 5.63 15.75
CA VAL A 121 10.30 4.32 15.12
C VAL A 121 9.52 4.48 13.83
N GLU A 122 10.25 4.52 12.72
CA GLU A 122 9.65 4.60 11.39
C GLU A 122 8.94 3.29 11.04
N ASN A 123 9.53 2.12 11.34
CA ASN A 123 9.04 0.84 10.84
C ASN A 123 7.99 0.13 11.72
N THR A 124 6.88 0.81 12.04
CA THR A 124 5.80 0.20 12.85
C THR A 124 5.11 -0.99 12.18
N GLN A 125 5.15 -1.08 10.85
CA GLN A 125 4.57 -2.19 10.08
C GLN A 125 5.20 -3.54 10.43
N ASP A 126 6.49 -3.56 10.79
CA ASP A 126 7.19 -4.79 11.16
C ASP A 126 6.72 -5.29 12.53
N TYR A 127 6.40 -4.37 13.46
CA TYR A 127 5.79 -4.72 14.74
C TYR A 127 4.37 -5.27 14.58
N ILE A 128 3.58 -4.71 13.65
CA ILE A 128 2.26 -5.26 13.27
C ILE A 128 2.41 -6.67 12.70
N LYS A 129 3.39 -6.90 11.82
CA LYS A 129 3.63 -8.23 11.23
C LYS A 129 4.20 -9.21 12.26
N ALA A 130 4.97 -8.75 13.25
CA ALA A 130 5.47 -9.57 14.34
C ALA A 130 4.34 -10.04 15.26
N SER A 131 3.33 -9.20 15.53
CA SER A 131 2.28 -9.48 16.52
C SER A 131 1.27 -10.56 16.14
N GLU A 132 0.65 -11.18 17.14
CA GLU A 132 -0.43 -12.16 17.00
C GLU A 132 -1.77 -11.46 16.81
N MET A 133 -1.92 -10.32 17.47
CA MET A 133 -3.13 -9.51 17.51
C MET A 133 -2.81 -8.03 17.33
N VAL A 134 -3.75 -7.32 16.72
CA VAL A 134 -3.67 -5.88 16.51
C VAL A 134 -4.94 -5.22 17.04
N ILE A 135 -4.79 -4.19 17.85
CA ILE A 135 -5.86 -3.32 18.31
C ILE A 135 -5.55 -1.92 17.77
N THR A 136 -6.41 -1.39 16.92
CA THR A 136 -6.15 -0.11 16.25
C THR A 136 -7.41 0.72 16.11
N LYS A 137 -7.29 2.03 15.89
CA LYS A 137 -8.38 2.80 15.28
C LYS A 137 -8.52 2.46 13.80
N ALA A 138 -9.64 2.84 13.18
CA ALA A 138 -9.92 2.67 11.75
C ALA A 138 -9.10 3.59 10.82
N GLY A 139 -7.79 3.76 11.09
CA GLY A 139 -6.88 4.51 10.23
C GLY A 139 -6.39 3.67 9.06
N PHE A 140 -6.50 4.20 7.84
CA PHE A 140 -6.22 3.49 6.61
C PHE A 140 -4.84 2.79 6.58
N GLY A 141 -3.78 3.47 7.01
CA GLY A 141 -2.41 2.91 7.00
C GLY A 141 -2.24 1.68 7.89
N THR A 142 -2.57 1.78 9.18
CA THR A 142 -2.47 0.67 10.13
C THR A 142 -3.41 -0.48 9.75
N VAL A 143 -4.63 -0.16 9.27
CA VAL A 143 -5.57 -1.17 8.77
C VAL A 143 -4.98 -1.90 7.56
N ALA A 144 -4.44 -1.19 6.58
CA ALA A 144 -3.79 -1.78 5.40
C ALA A 144 -2.64 -2.71 5.78
N GLU A 145 -1.74 -2.25 6.64
CA GLU A 145 -0.63 -3.05 7.18
C GLU A 145 -1.13 -4.31 7.89
N THR A 146 -2.19 -4.20 8.70
CA THR A 146 -2.79 -5.32 9.42
C THR A 146 -3.41 -6.35 8.49
N MET A 147 -4.15 -5.91 7.45
CA MET A 147 -4.78 -6.80 6.47
C MET A 147 -3.73 -7.54 5.64
N LEU A 148 -2.67 -6.84 5.19
CA LEU A 148 -1.55 -7.46 4.46
C LEU A 148 -0.75 -8.42 5.35
N ALA A 149 -0.63 -8.11 6.63
CA ALA A 149 0.00 -8.98 7.61
C ALA A 149 -0.88 -10.18 8.01
N ARG A 150 -2.16 -10.19 7.61
CA ARG A 150 -3.18 -11.21 7.90
C ARG A 150 -3.40 -11.43 9.40
N LYS A 151 -3.46 -10.35 10.17
CA LYS A 151 -3.57 -10.43 11.64
C LYS A 151 -5.01 -10.45 12.13
N LYS A 152 -5.20 -10.98 13.34
CA LYS A 152 -6.44 -10.80 14.09
C LYS A 152 -6.51 -9.34 14.52
N CYS A 153 -7.62 -8.68 14.20
CA CYS A 153 -7.73 -7.23 14.34
C CYS A 153 -8.98 -6.86 15.13
N ALA A 154 -8.81 -5.98 16.12
CA ALA A 154 -9.88 -5.22 16.74
C ALA A 154 -9.77 -3.77 16.28
N VAL A 155 -10.87 -3.21 15.78
CA VAL A 155 -10.92 -1.84 15.28
C VAL A 155 -11.83 -1.01 16.17
N ILE A 156 -11.25 0.02 16.78
CA ILE A 156 -11.98 1.00 17.58
C ILE A 156 -12.67 1.98 16.65
N GLY A 157 -14.00 2.01 16.73
CA GLY A 157 -14.83 2.89 15.91
C GLY A 157 -14.89 4.31 16.44
N ARG A 158 -14.82 5.30 15.53
CA ARG A 158 -15.10 6.71 15.84
C ARG A 158 -16.40 7.13 15.16
N GLU A 159 -17.47 7.29 15.94
CA GLU A 159 -18.79 7.60 15.40
C GLU A 159 -18.84 8.90 14.59
N THR A 160 -17.95 9.86 14.84
CA THR A 160 -17.97 11.16 14.17
C THR A 160 -17.25 11.18 12.82
N VAL A 161 -16.49 10.15 12.44
CA VAL A 161 -15.69 10.13 11.21
C VAL A 161 -16.28 9.16 10.19
N ALA A 162 -16.81 9.68 9.08
CA ALA A 162 -17.51 8.87 8.08
C ALA A 162 -16.63 7.81 7.40
N GLU A 163 -15.37 8.15 7.13
CA GLU A 163 -14.39 7.22 6.54
C GLU A 163 -14.07 6.04 7.47
N ASP A 164 -13.86 6.32 8.76
CA ASP A 164 -13.67 5.30 9.78
C ASP A 164 -14.88 4.36 9.85
N ARG A 165 -16.11 4.90 9.87
CA ARG A 165 -17.33 4.08 9.91
C ARG A 165 -17.43 3.14 8.71
N ALA A 166 -17.12 3.63 7.50
CA ALA A 166 -17.13 2.80 6.30
C ALA A 166 -16.04 1.71 6.36
N THR A 167 -14.85 2.06 6.83
CA THR A 167 -13.74 1.11 7.01
C THR A 167 -14.13 0.01 8.01
N VAL A 168 -14.64 0.38 9.18
CA VAL A 168 -15.12 -0.57 10.20
C VAL A 168 -16.20 -1.47 9.64
N HIS A 169 -17.20 -0.89 8.98
CA HIS A 169 -18.30 -1.63 8.36
C HIS A 169 -17.79 -2.68 7.37
N HIS A 170 -16.91 -2.30 6.43
CA HIS A 170 -16.33 -3.23 5.47
C HIS A 170 -15.51 -4.34 6.12
N LEU A 171 -14.72 -4.03 7.15
CA LEU A 171 -13.93 -5.03 7.85
C LEU A 171 -14.80 -6.02 8.64
N VAL A 172 -15.85 -5.55 9.31
CA VAL A 172 -16.75 -6.39 10.11
C VAL A 172 -17.63 -7.25 9.20
N GLU A 173 -18.26 -6.68 8.17
CA GLU A 173 -19.10 -7.44 7.24
C GLU A 173 -18.35 -8.57 6.54
N ARG A 174 -17.07 -8.34 6.21
CA ARG A 174 -16.19 -9.33 5.58
C ARG A 174 -15.56 -10.30 6.58
N ALA A 175 -15.86 -10.17 7.88
CA ALA A 175 -15.28 -10.93 8.98
C ALA A 175 -13.73 -10.88 8.98
N LEU A 176 -13.18 -9.66 8.89
CA LEU A 176 -11.73 -9.38 8.92
C LEU A 176 -11.28 -8.73 10.23
N ALA A 177 -12.20 -8.06 10.92
CA ALA A 177 -11.95 -7.48 12.24
C ALA A 177 -13.20 -7.55 13.13
N ILE A 178 -12.99 -7.44 14.44
CA ILE A 178 -14.06 -7.15 15.39
C ILE A 178 -14.14 -5.64 15.63
N GLN A 179 -15.34 -5.10 15.76
CA GLN A 179 -15.53 -3.71 16.16
C GLN A 179 -15.48 -3.60 17.69
N VAL A 180 -14.77 -2.59 18.17
CA VAL A 180 -14.75 -2.21 19.59
C VAL A 180 -15.42 -0.85 19.73
N GLU A 181 -16.43 -0.79 20.58
CA GLU A 181 -17.07 0.48 20.94
C GLU A 181 -16.27 1.17 22.04
N TYR A 182 -16.26 2.51 21.99
CA TYR A 182 -15.61 3.33 23.00
C TYR A 182 -16.69 4.12 23.76
N SER A 183 -17.41 3.43 24.64
CA SER A 183 -18.53 3.95 25.42
C SER A 183 -18.25 3.92 26.92
N GLY A 184 -17.05 4.34 27.32
CA GLY A 184 -16.67 4.48 28.75
C GLY A 184 -15.35 3.80 29.16
N GLY A 185 -14.47 3.50 28.20
CA GLY A 185 -13.18 2.84 28.44
C GLY A 185 -12.89 1.77 27.39
N LEU A 186 -11.70 1.16 27.47
CA LEU A 186 -11.38 -0.04 26.69
C LEU A 186 -11.15 -1.20 27.67
N ASP A 187 -11.99 -2.23 27.59
CA ASP A 187 -11.76 -3.48 28.31
C ASP A 187 -10.79 -4.36 27.53
N MET A 188 -9.51 -4.30 27.88
CA MET A 188 -8.45 -5.05 27.20
C MET A 188 -8.60 -6.57 27.38
N GLU A 189 -9.18 -7.04 28.50
CA GLU A 189 -9.40 -8.46 28.74
C GLU A 189 -10.51 -8.99 27.81
N GLU A 190 -11.62 -8.26 27.71
CA GLU A 190 -12.72 -8.59 26.80
C GLU A 190 -12.27 -8.59 25.33
N ILE A 191 -11.56 -7.53 24.90
CA ILE A 191 -11.08 -7.40 23.52
C ILE A 191 -10.17 -8.57 23.16
N ILE A 192 -9.22 -8.93 24.03
CA ILE A 192 -8.31 -10.06 23.79
C ILE A 192 -9.08 -11.39 23.78
N GLY A 193 -10.00 -11.61 24.72
CA GLY A 193 -10.84 -12.81 24.73
C GLY A 193 -11.63 -12.99 23.44
N ASN A 194 -12.20 -11.91 22.91
CA ASN A 194 -12.89 -11.90 21.62
C ASN A 194 -11.93 -12.21 20.45
N LEU A 195 -10.74 -11.61 20.43
CA LEU A 195 -9.73 -11.89 19.40
C LEU A 195 -9.18 -13.32 19.44
N GLN A 196 -9.05 -13.92 20.63
CA GLN A 196 -8.61 -15.32 20.77
C GLN A 196 -9.52 -16.28 19.99
N THR A 197 -10.83 -16.09 20.08
CA THR A 197 -11.83 -16.93 19.40
C THR A 197 -12.11 -16.51 17.96
N PHE A 198 -11.85 -15.26 17.61
CA PHE A 198 -12.07 -14.71 16.27
C PHE A 198 -11.17 -15.39 15.21
N LYS A 199 -11.78 -15.72 14.06
CA LYS A 199 -11.12 -16.31 12.90
C LYS A 199 -11.36 -15.43 11.66
N PRO A 200 -10.39 -14.59 11.26
CA PRO A 200 -10.57 -13.70 10.12
C PRO A 200 -10.63 -14.48 8.81
N ARG A 201 -11.48 -14.04 7.86
CA ARG A 201 -11.70 -14.70 6.56
C ARG A 201 -10.86 -14.10 5.44
N TYR A 202 -9.54 -14.20 5.56
CA TYR A 202 -8.61 -13.65 4.56
C TYR A 202 -8.62 -14.43 3.24
N GLU A 203 -8.98 -15.71 3.26
CA GLU A 203 -9.00 -16.57 2.07
C GLU A 203 -10.09 -16.15 1.09
N THR A 204 -11.23 -15.69 1.60
CA THR A 204 -12.34 -15.17 0.78
C THR A 204 -12.29 -13.65 0.58
N ASN A 205 -11.36 -12.96 1.25
CA ASN A 205 -11.19 -11.50 1.18
C ASN A 205 -9.69 -11.15 1.13
N PRO A 206 -8.98 -11.52 0.06
CA PRO A 206 -7.55 -11.27 -0.04
C PRO A 206 -7.25 -9.77 -0.26
N PHE A 207 -6.17 -9.30 0.35
CA PHE A 207 -5.62 -7.97 0.10
C PHE A 207 -4.26 -8.10 -0.59
N THR A 208 -3.98 -7.16 -1.51
CA THR A 208 -2.68 -7.01 -2.16
C THR A 208 -2.09 -5.64 -1.84
N ASN A 209 -0.76 -5.56 -1.74
CA ASN A 209 -0.10 -4.28 -1.59
C ASN A 209 0.08 -3.64 -2.97
N ASP A 210 -0.81 -2.73 -3.32
CA ASP A 210 -0.87 -2.10 -4.64
C ASP A 210 0.02 -0.86 -4.74
N ALA A 211 0.92 -0.59 -3.78
CA ALA A 211 1.80 0.57 -3.79
C ALA A 211 2.57 0.75 -5.12
N ALA A 212 3.13 -0.34 -5.66
CA ALA A 212 3.82 -0.31 -6.95
C ALA A 212 2.86 0.00 -8.12
N LYS A 213 1.65 -0.59 -8.11
CA LYS A 213 0.62 -0.33 -9.11
C LYS A 213 0.15 1.13 -9.08
N ILE A 214 -0.01 1.71 -7.89
CA ILE A 214 -0.34 3.13 -7.71
C ILE A 214 0.79 4.01 -8.28
N ALA A 215 2.05 3.70 -7.97
CA ALA A 215 3.20 4.43 -8.51
C ALA A 215 3.23 4.38 -10.05
N ARG A 216 2.99 3.20 -10.65
CA ARG A 216 2.86 3.04 -12.11
C ARG A 216 1.75 3.92 -12.68
N LEU A 217 0.58 3.93 -12.05
CA LEU A 217 -0.56 4.73 -12.50
C LEU A 217 -0.31 6.24 -12.37
N LEU A 218 0.39 6.70 -11.34
CA LEU A 218 0.61 8.13 -11.10
C LEU A 218 1.83 8.67 -11.85
N VAL A 219 2.95 7.97 -11.78
CA VAL A 219 4.26 8.42 -12.31
C VAL A 219 4.48 7.95 -13.74
N GLY A 220 3.92 6.80 -14.12
CA GLY A 220 4.12 6.20 -15.44
C GLY A 220 5.46 5.48 -15.61
N HIS A 221 6.46 5.73 -14.76
CA HIS A 221 7.73 5.02 -14.81
C HIS A 221 8.24 4.68 -13.41
N VAL A 222 8.61 3.43 -13.17
CA VAL A 222 9.04 2.97 -11.84
C VAL A 222 9.95 1.75 -11.93
N LEU A 223 10.94 1.69 -11.04
CA LEU A 223 11.76 0.49 -10.83
C LEU A 223 10.99 -0.52 -9.97
N PHE A 224 11.16 -1.79 -10.26
CA PHE A 224 10.68 -2.87 -9.42
C PHE A 224 11.63 -4.06 -9.49
N GLU A 225 11.66 -4.85 -8.42
CA GLU A 225 12.43 -6.08 -8.37
C GLU A 225 11.66 -7.22 -9.06
N LEU A 226 12.38 -8.00 -9.82
CA LEU A 226 11.90 -9.23 -10.43
C LEU A 226 12.08 -10.39 -9.46
N SER A 227 11.18 -11.36 -9.53
CA SER A 227 11.29 -12.63 -8.81
C SER A 227 12.64 -13.28 -9.11
N SER A 228 13.41 -13.68 -8.09
CA SER A 228 14.70 -14.35 -8.30
C SER A 228 14.98 -15.45 -7.27
N PHE A 229 15.61 -16.52 -7.74
CA PHE A 229 15.97 -17.71 -6.96
C PHE A 229 17.48 -17.93 -7.09
N GLY A 230 18.25 -17.24 -6.23
CA GLY A 230 19.71 -17.24 -6.30
C GLY A 230 20.21 -16.58 -7.59
N SER A 231 20.70 -17.41 -8.52
CA SER A 231 21.24 -16.99 -9.82
C SER A 231 20.24 -17.13 -10.98
N LEU A 232 18.99 -17.54 -10.71
CA LEU A 232 17.92 -17.63 -11.69
C LEU A 232 16.95 -16.47 -11.52
N VAL A 233 16.62 -15.77 -12.61
CA VAL A 233 15.55 -14.77 -12.69
C VAL A 233 14.55 -15.27 -13.74
N PRO A 234 13.48 -16.00 -13.35
CA PRO A 234 12.41 -16.31 -14.29
C PRO A 234 11.71 -15.01 -14.71
N LEU A 235 11.18 -15.00 -15.93
CA LEU A 235 10.32 -13.92 -16.43
C LEU A 235 8.98 -14.55 -16.79
N ASP A 236 8.11 -14.70 -15.80
CA ASP A 236 6.76 -15.21 -15.97
C ASP A 236 5.80 -14.06 -16.30
N GLY A 237 4.64 -14.38 -16.90
CA GLY A 237 3.66 -13.35 -17.27
C GLY A 237 3.22 -12.48 -16.10
N ASP A 238 3.14 -13.08 -14.91
CA ASP A 238 2.73 -12.42 -13.67
C ASP A 238 3.79 -11.44 -13.11
N ASP A 239 5.05 -11.50 -13.59
CA ASP A 239 6.09 -10.52 -13.22
C ASP A 239 5.85 -9.15 -13.91
N PHE A 240 5.01 -9.10 -14.94
CA PHE A 240 4.74 -7.90 -15.72
C PHE A 240 3.34 -7.33 -15.39
N PRO A 241 3.17 -6.01 -15.33
CA PRO A 241 1.87 -5.38 -15.06
C PRO A 241 0.90 -5.44 -16.25
N PHE A 242 1.24 -6.16 -17.31
CA PHE A 242 0.51 -6.28 -18.56
C PHE A 242 0.75 -7.65 -19.19
N GLU A 243 -0.16 -8.08 -20.08
CA GLU A 243 0.04 -9.28 -20.89
C GLU A 243 1.22 -9.10 -21.84
N VAL A 244 2.21 -9.99 -21.76
CA VAL A 244 3.39 -9.94 -22.62
C VAL A 244 3.05 -10.39 -24.03
N LYS A 245 3.18 -9.48 -25.01
CA LYS A 245 2.94 -9.80 -26.43
C LYS A 245 4.21 -9.79 -27.28
N ARG A 246 5.28 -9.14 -26.80
CA ARG A 246 6.54 -9.01 -27.55
C ARG A 246 7.74 -8.86 -26.63
N VAL A 247 8.85 -9.47 -27.04
CA VAL A 247 10.16 -9.32 -26.41
C VAL A 247 11.17 -8.99 -27.51
N PHE A 248 12.06 -8.03 -27.25
CA PHE A 248 13.21 -7.71 -28.11
C PHE A 248 14.36 -7.19 -27.26
N TYR A 249 15.57 -7.13 -27.82
CA TYR A 249 16.74 -6.65 -27.08
C TYR A 249 17.67 -5.82 -27.94
N LEU A 250 18.43 -4.95 -27.28
CA LEU A 250 19.50 -4.16 -27.85
C LEU A 250 20.83 -4.77 -27.43
N VAL A 251 21.71 -4.98 -28.41
CA VAL A 251 23.09 -5.46 -28.27
C VAL A 251 24.02 -4.57 -29.11
N ASP A 252 25.31 -4.60 -28.81
CA ASP A 252 26.36 -3.90 -29.56
C ASP A 252 26.09 -2.40 -29.78
N VAL A 253 25.43 -1.75 -28.81
CA VAL A 253 25.23 -0.31 -28.82
C VAL A 253 26.56 0.37 -28.50
N LYS A 254 27.09 1.12 -29.46
CA LYS A 254 28.38 1.80 -29.30
C LYS A 254 28.32 2.85 -28.19
N GLN A 255 29.39 2.98 -27.43
CA GLN A 255 29.52 3.98 -26.38
C GLN A 255 29.26 5.40 -26.94
N GLY A 256 28.52 6.20 -26.19
CA GLY A 256 28.09 7.54 -26.61
C GLY A 256 26.88 7.57 -27.56
N MET A 257 26.38 6.42 -28.01
CA MET A 257 25.10 6.36 -28.72
C MET A 257 23.92 6.38 -27.76
N THR A 258 22.87 7.06 -28.19
CA THR A 258 21.54 7.04 -27.58
C THR A 258 20.61 6.14 -28.40
N ARG A 259 19.72 5.41 -27.72
CA ARG A 259 18.58 4.70 -28.29
C ARG A 259 17.28 5.21 -27.65
N GLY A 260 16.16 5.21 -28.36
CA GLY A 260 14.91 5.79 -27.86
C GLY A 260 14.58 7.11 -28.55
N ASN A 261 14.38 8.18 -27.76
CA ASN A 261 13.88 9.50 -28.20
C ASN A 261 12.47 9.43 -28.79
N HIS A 262 11.59 8.74 -28.08
CA HIS A 262 10.18 8.66 -28.42
C HIS A 262 9.37 8.31 -27.17
N ALA A 263 8.07 8.51 -27.26
CA ALA A 263 7.08 7.86 -26.43
C ALA A 263 6.31 6.81 -27.26
N TYR A 264 5.56 5.94 -26.58
CA TYR A 264 4.54 5.12 -27.23
C TYR A 264 3.15 5.64 -26.94
N TYR A 265 2.21 5.49 -27.87
CA TYR A 265 0.83 5.89 -27.63
C TYR A 265 0.06 4.83 -26.81
N LYS A 266 0.30 3.54 -27.05
CA LYS A 266 -0.39 2.42 -26.39
C LYS A 266 0.54 1.45 -25.67
N SER A 267 1.73 1.18 -26.21
CA SER A 267 2.60 0.15 -25.65
C SER A 267 3.08 0.50 -24.24
N GLU A 268 2.86 -0.42 -23.32
CA GLU A 268 3.58 -0.50 -22.06
C GLU A 268 4.86 -1.30 -22.27
N GLN A 269 5.90 -0.98 -21.50
CA GLN A 269 7.16 -1.70 -21.54
C GLN A 269 7.77 -1.94 -20.17
N VAL A 270 8.58 -3.00 -20.10
CA VAL A 270 9.56 -3.20 -19.03
C VAL A 270 10.93 -3.34 -19.67
N LEU A 271 11.89 -2.53 -19.21
CA LEU A 271 13.29 -2.59 -19.62
C LEU A 271 14.13 -3.28 -18.55
N ILE A 272 14.98 -4.22 -18.95
CA ILE A 272 15.86 -5.00 -18.06
C ILE A 272 17.26 -5.03 -18.66
N CYS A 273 18.28 -4.61 -17.90
CA CYS A 273 19.66 -4.72 -18.34
C CYS A 273 20.23 -6.09 -17.95
N LEU A 274 20.31 -7.02 -18.91
CA LEU A 274 20.73 -8.40 -18.66
C LEU A 274 22.25 -8.53 -18.46
N HIS A 275 23.02 -7.62 -19.04
CA HIS A 275 24.47 -7.56 -18.91
C HIS A 275 24.95 -6.12 -19.05
N GLY A 276 26.01 -5.76 -18.32
CA GLY A 276 26.58 -4.42 -18.33
C GLY A 276 25.72 -3.40 -17.58
N SER A 277 25.72 -2.15 -18.06
CA SER A 277 24.88 -1.08 -17.52
C SER A 277 24.37 -0.15 -18.60
N VAL A 278 23.20 0.45 -18.37
CA VAL A 278 22.61 1.51 -19.20
C VAL A 278 21.86 2.51 -18.32
N LYS A 279 21.82 3.77 -18.72
CA LYS A 279 20.95 4.77 -18.11
C LYS A 279 19.72 4.99 -18.98
N VAL A 280 18.55 5.11 -18.36
CA VAL A 280 17.30 5.45 -19.04
C VAL A 280 16.75 6.73 -18.42
N ARG A 281 16.65 7.78 -19.24
CA ARG A 281 15.96 9.02 -18.90
C ARG A 281 14.49 8.87 -19.27
N CYS A 282 13.60 9.09 -18.32
CA CYS A 282 12.15 9.13 -18.50
C CYS A 282 11.67 10.50 -18.04
N ASN A 283 11.20 11.32 -18.97
CA ASN A 283 10.94 12.75 -18.71
C ASN A 283 12.19 13.41 -18.06
N GLU A 284 12.07 13.92 -16.83
CA GLU A 284 13.15 14.56 -16.07
C GLU A 284 13.93 13.57 -15.17
N THR A 285 13.45 12.33 -15.01
CA THR A 285 14.05 11.34 -14.10
C THR A 285 15.03 10.43 -14.83
N VAL A 286 16.18 10.13 -14.22
CA VAL A 286 17.18 9.21 -14.78
C VAL A 286 17.31 7.97 -13.88
N TYR A 287 17.17 6.80 -14.49
CA TYR A 287 17.35 5.50 -13.85
C TYR A 287 18.64 4.85 -14.36
N ALA A 288 19.40 4.24 -13.46
CA ALA A 288 20.51 3.36 -13.81
C ALA A 288 20.03 1.91 -13.75
N LEU A 289 20.17 1.18 -14.86
CA LEU A 289 19.90 -0.25 -14.94
C LEU A 289 21.23 -0.98 -15.04
N ASN A 290 21.64 -1.60 -13.94
CA ASN A 290 22.90 -2.33 -13.79
C ASN A 290 22.75 -3.61 -12.95
N ASP A 291 21.51 -3.99 -12.61
CA ASP A 291 21.16 -5.24 -11.95
C ASP A 291 20.14 -5.98 -12.82
N PRO A 292 20.44 -7.20 -13.30
CA PRO A 292 19.51 -7.98 -14.12
C PRO A 292 18.26 -8.43 -13.35
N LYS A 293 18.20 -8.24 -12.03
CA LYS A 293 17.04 -8.51 -11.17
C LYS A 293 16.10 -7.32 -11.06
N VAL A 294 16.40 -6.19 -11.71
CA VAL A 294 15.59 -4.97 -11.65
C VAL A 294 15.01 -4.66 -13.03
N GLY A 295 13.69 -4.43 -13.05
CA GLY A 295 12.97 -3.95 -14.22
C GLY A 295 12.56 -2.49 -14.08
N LEU A 296 12.63 -1.73 -15.18
CA LEU A 296 12.03 -0.40 -15.29
C LEU A 296 10.74 -0.48 -16.10
N TYR A 297 9.61 -0.32 -15.42
CA TYR A 297 8.32 -0.17 -16.09
C TYR A 297 8.18 1.21 -16.72
N LEU A 298 7.52 1.25 -17.88
CA LEU A 298 7.19 2.42 -18.66
C LEU A 298 5.75 2.29 -19.16
N ALA A 299 4.89 3.17 -18.68
CA ALA A 299 3.53 3.35 -19.15
C ALA A 299 3.51 3.96 -20.55
N PRO A 300 2.35 3.94 -21.23
CA PRO A 300 2.18 4.69 -22.46
C PRO A 300 2.44 6.19 -22.21
N GLU A 301 2.81 6.88 -23.27
CA GLU A 301 3.08 8.32 -23.34
C GLU A 301 4.29 8.79 -22.52
N VAL A 302 5.03 7.89 -21.87
CA VAL A 302 6.30 8.21 -21.23
C VAL A 302 7.37 8.43 -22.30
N TRP A 303 7.84 9.67 -22.42
CA TRP A 303 9.03 10.00 -23.21
C TRP A 303 10.27 9.37 -22.59
N ARG A 304 11.08 8.70 -23.41
CA ARG A 304 12.26 7.99 -22.92
C ARG A 304 13.45 7.98 -23.85
N GLU A 305 14.61 7.90 -23.22
CA GLU A 305 15.92 7.86 -23.86
C GLU A 305 16.85 6.91 -23.08
N ALA A 306 17.39 5.90 -23.73
CA ALA A 306 18.43 5.03 -23.20
C ALA A 306 19.80 5.51 -23.71
N PHE A 307 20.75 5.72 -22.80
CA PHE A 307 22.07 6.29 -23.08
C PHE A 307 23.11 5.75 -22.10
N ASP A 308 24.38 6.08 -22.33
CA ASP A 308 25.50 5.67 -21.46
C ASP A 308 25.60 4.15 -21.27
N PHE A 309 25.49 3.42 -22.38
CA PHE A 309 25.67 1.97 -22.42
C PHE A 309 27.14 1.61 -22.13
N SER A 310 27.36 0.67 -21.21
CA SER A 310 28.68 0.05 -21.04
C SER A 310 29.04 -0.83 -22.23
N GLU A 311 30.32 -1.15 -22.37
CA GLU A 311 30.76 -2.17 -23.32
C GLU A 311 30.04 -3.50 -23.04
N GLY A 312 29.56 -4.16 -24.11
CA GLY A 312 28.82 -5.41 -24.02
C GLY A 312 27.41 -5.33 -23.43
N ALA A 313 26.88 -4.12 -23.18
CA ALA A 313 25.57 -3.99 -22.55
C ALA A 313 24.44 -4.65 -23.36
N VAL A 314 23.56 -5.38 -22.66
CA VAL A 314 22.37 -6.02 -23.23
C VAL A 314 21.13 -5.46 -22.55
N LEU A 315 20.29 -4.73 -23.29
CA LEU A 315 19.04 -4.18 -22.79
C LEU A 315 17.85 -4.93 -23.40
N LEU A 316 17.18 -5.74 -22.59
CA LEU A 316 15.94 -6.43 -22.91
C LEU A 316 14.75 -5.47 -22.76
N ALA A 317 13.82 -5.54 -23.70
CA ALA A 317 12.54 -4.85 -23.65
C ALA A 317 11.39 -5.85 -23.82
N VAL A 318 10.53 -5.89 -22.82
CA VAL A 318 9.27 -6.66 -22.81
C VAL A 318 8.13 -5.68 -23.03
N SER A 319 7.15 -6.00 -23.88
CA SER A 319 6.13 -5.06 -24.31
C SER A 319 4.72 -5.67 -24.35
N SER A 320 3.73 -4.85 -23.99
CA SER A 320 2.31 -5.22 -24.00
C SER A 320 1.68 -5.28 -25.38
N GLU A 321 2.39 -4.82 -26.43
CA GLU A 321 1.91 -4.79 -27.80
C GLU A 321 2.91 -5.38 -28.81
N PRO A 322 2.43 -5.98 -29.91
CA PRO A 322 3.25 -6.28 -31.08
C PRO A 322 3.87 -5.02 -31.68
N PHE A 323 4.84 -5.18 -32.58
CA PHE A 323 5.42 -4.02 -33.26
C PHE A 323 4.37 -3.28 -34.10
N CYS A 324 4.24 -1.97 -33.88
CA CYS A 324 3.44 -1.08 -34.71
C CYS A 324 4.15 0.27 -34.84
N GLU A 325 4.50 0.66 -36.07
CA GLU A 325 5.17 1.94 -36.34
C GLU A 325 4.31 3.14 -35.93
N ASN A 326 3.00 3.06 -36.12
CA ASN A 326 2.04 4.10 -35.75
C ASN A 326 1.92 4.31 -34.23
N ASP A 327 2.49 3.43 -33.42
CA ASP A 327 2.51 3.58 -31.97
C ASP A 327 3.60 4.55 -31.49
N TYR A 328 4.63 4.81 -32.31
CA TYR A 328 5.70 5.74 -31.96
C TYR A 328 5.21 7.19 -31.99
N ARG A 329 5.64 7.97 -31.00
CA ARG A 329 5.46 9.42 -30.90
C ARG A 329 6.84 10.05 -30.73
N TYR A 330 7.27 10.79 -31.74
CA TYR A 330 8.56 11.50 -31.79
C TYR A 330 8.37 12.99 -31.51
#